data_AF-A0A9D7SS75-F1
#
_entry.id   AF-A0A9D7SS75-F1
#
_cell.length_a   1.000
_cell.length_b   1.000
_cell.length_c   1.000
_cell.angle_alpha   90.00
_cell.angle_beta   90.00
_cell.angle_gamma   90.00
#
_symmetry.space_group_name_H-M   'P 1'
#
loop_
_entity.id
_entity.type
_entity.pdbx_description
1 polymer ?
#
loop_
_entity_poly.entity_id
_entity_poly.type
_entity_poly.pdbx_seq_one_letter_code
_entity_poly.pdbx_strand_id
1 'polypeptide(L)' 'MDLLQLVKHEIKGIDPNAEVILFGSRARGDFREDSDWDFLILLNRTLDRPIKELI' A
#
# COMPACT_ATOMS: atom_id res chain seq x y z
N MET A 1 -7.61 -3.82 -14.04
CA MET A 1 -6.75 -3.97 -12.85
C MET A 1 -7.61 -3.80 -11.63
N ASP A 2 -7.38 -4.56 -10.56
CA ASP A 2 -8.02 -4.32 -9.26
C ASP A 2 -7.29 -3.20 -8.49
N LEU A 3 -7.88 -2.73 -7.38
CA LEU A 3 -7.30 -1.65 -6.58
C LEU A 3 -5.92 -2.02 -6.01
N LEU A 4 -5.72 -3.29 -5.64
CA LEU A 4 -4.43 -3.76 -5.12
C LEU A 4 -3.31 -3.60 -6.15
N GLN A 5 -3.57 -3.95 -7.41
CA GLN A 5 -2.59 -3.74 -8.50
C GLN A 5 -2.34 -2.26 -8.77
N LEU A 6 -3.37 -1.41 -8.70
CA LEU A 6 -3.21 0.04 -8.88
C LEU A 6 -2.30 0.64 -7.80
N VAL A 7 -2.59 0.38 -6.52
CA VAL A 7 -1.78 0.89 -5.40
C VAL A 7 -0.34 0.38 -5.50
N LYS A 8 -0.14 -0.90 -5.82
CA LYS A 8 1.20 -1.47 -6.06
C LYS A 8 1.94 -0.73 -7.18
N HIS A 9 1.26 -0.40 -8.27
CA HIS A 9 1.85 0.33 -9.38
C HIS A 9 2.28 1.75 -8.98
N GLU A 10 1.39 2.51 -8.35
CA GLU A 10 1.66 3.89 -7.93
C GLU A 10 2.82 3.96 -6.92
N ILE A 11 2.82 3.10 -5.90
CA ILE A 11 3.90 3.07 -4.90
C ILE A 11 5.23 2.66 -5.53
N LYS A 12 5.24 1.73 -6.49
CA LYS A 12 6.46 1.38 -7.24
C LYS A 12 6.97 2.52 -8.12
N GLY A 13 6.10 3.43 -8.57
CA GLY A 13 6.49 4.66 -9.26
C GLY A 13 7.21 5.65 -8.34
N ILE A 14 6.81 5.71 -7.05
CA ILE A 14 7.45 6.56 -6.03
C ILE A 14 8.76 5.95 -5.53
N ASP A 15 8.75 4.64 -5.23
CA ASP A 15 9.91 3.89 -4.79
C ASP A 15 9.90 2.47 -5.38
N PRO A 16 10.75 2.18 -6.37
CA PRO A 16 10.82 0.87 -7.00
C PRO A 16 11.16 -0.28 -6.04
N ASN A 17 11.79 0.01 -4.90
CA ASN A 17 12.18 -0.98 -3.90
C ASN A 17 11.12 -1.18 -2.81
N ALA A 18 10.05 -0.38 -2.78
CA ALA A 18 9.01 -0.51 -1.77
C ALA A 18 8.24 -1.82 -1.89
N GLU A 19 7.87 -2.41 -0.76
CA GLU A 19 6.96 -3.56 -0.70
C GLU A 19 5.59 -3.10 -0.20
N VAL A 20 4.54 -3.52 -0.91
CA VAL A 20 3.14 -3.17 -0.57
C VAL A 20 2.39 -4.43 -0.19
N ILE A 21 1.97 -4.48 1.06
CA ILE A 21 1.26 -5.61 1.66
C ILE A 21 -0.18 -5.17 1.95
N LEU A 22 -1.15 -5.93 1.46
CA LEU A 22 -2.55 -5.77 1.87
C LEU A 22 -2.69 -6.28 3.30
N PHE A 23 -3.30 -5.49 4.16
CA PHE A 23 -3.58 -5.84 5.54
C PHE A 23 -5.08 -5.72 5.84
N GLY A 24 -5.46 -5.94 7.10
CA GLY A 24 -6.82 -5.72 7.56
C GLY A 24 -7.82 -6.76 7.06
N SER A 25 -9.10 -6.39 7.04
CA SER A 25 -10.19 -7.33 6.80
C SER A 25 -10.18 -7.91 5.38
N ARG A 26 -9.73 -7.13 4.40
CA ARG A 26 -9.59 -7.61 3.02
C ARG A 26 -8.50 -8.65 2.85
N ALA A 27 -7.38 -8.52 3.57
CA ALA A 27 -6.35 -9.54 3.58
C ALA A 27 -6.83 -10.84 4.25
N ARG A 28 -7.65 -10.73 5.31
CA ARG A 28 -8.20 -11.89 6.03
C ARG A 28 -9.39 -12.54 5.33
N GLY A 29 -10.06 -11.83 4.43
CA GLY A 29 -11.26 -12.30 3.74
C GLY A 29 -12.56 -12.14 4.54
N ASP A 30 -12.55 -11.41 5.66
CA ASP A 30 -13.70 -11.11 6.51
C ASP A 30 -14.25 -9.67 6.29
N PHE A 31 -13.93 -9.07 5.14
CA PHE A 31 -14.36 -7.72 4.79
C PHE A 31 -15.83 -7.66 4.37
N ARG A 32 -16.43 -6.50 4.63
CA ARG A 32 -17.72 -6.09 4.08
C ARG A 32 -17.49 -5.25 2.83
N GLU A 33 -18.50 -5.11 1.98
CA GLU A 33 -18.43 -4.30 0.76
C GLU A 33 -17.94 -2.86 1.03
N ASP A 34 -18.35 -2.29 2.15
CA ASP A 34 -18.04 -0.95 2.64
C ASP A 34 -16.77 -0.85 3.49
N SER A 35 -16.01 -1.94 3.67
CA SER A 35 -14.77 -1.89 4.47
C SER A 35 -13.72 -0.99 3.82
N ASP A 36 -12.73 -0.56 4.59
CA ASP A 36 -11.55 0.16 4.11
C ASP A 36 -10.43 -0.77 3.63
N TRP A 37 -9.57 -0.26 2.75
CA TRP A 37 -8.39 -0.98 2.27
C TRP A 37 -7.17 -0.55 3.08
N ASP A 38 -6.65 -1.45 3.91
CA ASP A 38 -5.45 -1.20 4.70
C ASP A 38 -4.20 -1.67 3.96
N PHE A 39 -3.19 -0.82 3.85
CA PHE A 39 -1.90 -1.16 3.24
C PHE A 39 -0.75 -0.91 4.22
N LEU A 40 0.15 -1.87 4.32
CA LEU A 40 1.47 -1.69 4.93
C LEU A 40 2.49 -1.52 3.81
N ILE A 41 3.20 -0.39 3.83
CA ILE A 41 4.25 -0.08 2.86
C ILE A 41 5.59 -0.12 3.57
N LEU A 42 6.46 -1.02 3.13
CA LEU A 42 7.81 -1.20 3.67
C LEU A 42 8.82 -0.58 2.72
N LEU A 43 9.69 0.28 3.25
CA LEU A 43 10.76 0.92 2.50
C LEU A 43 12.11 0.40 2.98
N ASN A 44 13.02 0.09 2.06
CA ASN A 44 14.40 -0.25 2.39
C ASN A 44 15.27 1.03 2.55
N ARG A 45 14.72 2.04 3.21
CA ARG A 45 15.36 3.31 3.52
C ARG A 45 14.63 4.02 4.64
N THR A 46 15.28 5.00 5.25
CA THR A 46 14.64 5.87 6.23
C THR A 46 13.56 6.71 5.56
N LEU A 47 12.41 6.81 6.22
CA LEU A 47 11.34 7.69 5.79
C LEU A 47 11.79 9.15 5.97
N ASP A 48 11.97 9.87 4.87
CA ASP A 48 12.12 11.31 4.91
C ASP A 48 10.74 11.99 4.74
N ARG A 49 10.69 13.27 5.09
CA ARG A 49 9.45 14.05 5.04
C ARG A 49 8.84 14.12 3.61
N PRO A 50 9.63 14.34 2.54
CA PRO A 50 9.10 14.32 1.18
C PRO A 50 8.39 13.01 0.81
N ILE A 51 8.99 11.85 1.10
CA ILE A 51 8.35 10.55 0.79
C ILE A 51 7.06 10.38 1.59
N LYS A 52 7.06 10.80 2.87
CA LYS A 52 5.89 10.72 3.73
C LYS A 52 4.70 11.56 3.23
N GLU A 53 4.96 12.64 2.49
CA GLU A 53 3.89 13.48 1.92
C GLU A 53 3.34 12.92 0.59
N LEU A 54 4.03 11.94 -0.02
CA LEU A 54 3.61 11.28 -1.26
C LEU A 54 2.81 9.98 -1.04
N ILE A 55 2.84 9.43 0.18
CA ILE A 55 2.22 8.14 0.57
C ILE A 55 1.25 8.40 1.72
#